data_AF-A0A7X8FG67-F1
#
_entry.id   AF-A0A7X8FG67-F1
#
_cell.length_a   1.000
_cell.length_b   1.000
_cell.length_c   1.000
_cell.angle_alpha   90.00
_cell.angle_beta   90.00
_cell.angle_gamma   90.00
#
_symmetry.space_group_name_H-M   'P 1'
#
loop_
_entity.id
_entity.type
_entity.pdbx_description
1 polymer ?
#
loop_
_entity_poly.entity_id
_entity_poly.type
_entity_poly.pdbx_seq_one_letter_code
_entity_poly.pdbx_strand_id
1 'polypeptide(L)'
;MFIKKNLIIVAVIVVFFTFAVPVSANPYSLYGQGNCALFAYEMMSKFWPTTFTVYRHYNAGDWVKLIGQKKKREGVIFEICSTDRPMAGDFIIWPSSLTNPLGHIAFITNVTQSCYVDLELSQFKCDTFYDVLESSNHAEDYFFANTLNGCRYREYWYSNTETDGCIFLTYKKV
;
A
#
# COMPACT_ATOMS: atom_id res chain seq x y z
N MET A 1 -32.82 16.60 40.17
CA MET A 1 -31.44 16.05 40.11
C MET A 1 -31.26 14.90 39.10
N PHE A 2 -32.23 14.60 38.22
CA PHE A 2 -32.16 13.47 37.28
C PHE A 2 -31.64 13.82 35.88
N ILE A 3 -31.79 15.07 35.44
CA ILE A 3 -31.44 15.49 34.06
C ILE A 3 -29.92 15.58 33.84
N LYS A 4 -29.16 16.04 34.86
CA LYS A 4 -27.68 16.14 34.78
C LYS A 4 -26.99 14.78 34.70
N LYS A 5 -27.56 13.72 35.29
CA LYS A 5 -26.97 12.37 35.33
C LYS A 5 -27.07 11.68 33.96
N ASN A 6 -28.19 11.88 33.25
CA ASN A 6 -28.42 11.30 31.93
C ASN A 6 -27.58 11.98 30.83
N LEU A 7 -27.33 13.29 30.94
CA LEU A 7 -26.46 14.02 30.00
C LEU A 7 -25.00 13.55 30.06
N ILE A 8 -24.49 13.25 31.26
CA ILE A 8 -23.13 12.72 31.43
C ILE A 8 -23.02 11.32 30.80
N ILE A 9 -24.04 10.48 30.97
CA ILE A 9 -24.06 9.12 30.39
C ILE A 9 -24.06 9.20 28.85
N VAL A 10 -24.86 10.09 28.26
CA VAL A 10 -24.88 10.28 26.79
C VAL A 10 -23.54 10.83 26.29
N ALA A 11 -22.95 11.82 26.98
CA ALA A 11 -21.64 12.35 26.61
C ALA A 11 -20.53 11.30 26.70
N VAL A 12 -20.55 10.45 27.74
CA VAL A 12 -19.60 9.34 27.90
C VAL A 12 -19.80 8.27 26.82
N ILE A 13 -21.04 7.95 26.44
CA ILE A 13 -21.32 7.00 25.34
C ILE A 13 -20.83 7.55 24.00
N VAL A 14 -21.08 8.82 23.69
CA VAL A 14 -20.58 9.46 22.46
C VAL A 14 -19.05 9.48 22.43
N VAL A 15 -18.40 9.77 23.56
CA VAL A 15 -16.94 9.69 23.69
C VAL A 15 -16.44 8.25 23.50
N PHE A 16 -17.05 7.25 24.15
CA PHE A 16 -16.67 5.84 23.98
C PHE A 16 -16.84 5.33 22.55
N PHE A 17 -17.89 5.75 21.83
CA PHE A 17 -18.08 5.39 20.42
C PHE A 17 -17.09 6.10 19.48
N THR A 18 -16.64 7.32 19.80
CA THR A 18 -15.57 7.99 19.02
C THR A 18 -14.19 7.36 19.23
N PHE A 19 -13.96 6.66 20.34
CA PHE A 19 -12.68 5.98 20.64
C PHE A 19 -12.67 4.48 20.33
N ALA A 20 -13.81 3.89 19.97
CA ALA A 20 -13.93 2.47 19.62
C ALA A 20 -13.75 2.17 18.13
N VAL A 21 -13.00 3.01 17.39
CA VAL A 21 -12.55 2.61 16.05
C VAL A 21 -11.50 1.52 16.25
N PRO A 22 -11.72 0.29 15.79
CA PRO A 22 -10.74 -0.76 15.96
C PRO A 22 -9.42 -0.33 15.35
N VAL A 23 -8.32 -0.50 16.10
CA VAL A 23 -6.95 -0.19 15.68
C VAL A 23 -6.51 -0.98 14.43
N SER A 24 -7.36 -1.90 13.94
CA SER A 24 -7.17 -2.68 12.71
C SER A 24 -8.08 -2.27 11.54
N ALA A 25 -8.89 -1.22 11.65
CA ALA A 25 -9.69 -0.76 10.51
C ALA A 25 -8.77 -0.15 9.46
N ASN A 26 -8.95 -0.56 8.20
CA ASN A 26 -8.24 0.04 7.08
C ASN A 26 -8.50 1.56 7.07
N PRO A 27 -7.46 2.40 7.16
CA PRO A 27 -7.62 3.85 7.29
C PRO A 27 -8.28 4.50 6.07
N TYR A 28 -8.33 3.79 4.93
CA TYR A 28 -8.91 4.25 3.68
C TYR A 28 -10.31 3.70 3.41
N SER A 29 -10.91 2.95 4.34
CA SER A 29 -12.22 2.29 4.20
C SER A 29 -13.40 3.22 3.85
N LEU A 30 -13.23 4.54 4.02
CA LEU A 30 -14.25 5.54 3.70
C LEU A 30 -14.36 5.87 2.20
N TYR A 31 -13.47 5.37 1.34
CA TYR A 31 -13.40 5.76 -0.08
C TYR A 31 -14.30 4.96 -1.04
N GLY A 32 -15.25 4.15 -0.56
CA GLY A 32 -16.39 3.59 -1.33
C GLY A 32 -16.04 2.63 -2.47
N GLN A 33 -15.42 3.13 -3.55
CA GLN A 33 -14.91 2.38 -4.71
C GLN A 33 -13.40 2.08 -4.62
N GLY A 34 -12.77 2.55 -3.53
CA GLY A 34 -11.39 2.26 -3.21
C GLY A 34 -10.37 3.08 -4.00
N ASN A 35 -9.13 3.04 -3.52
CA ASN A 35 -7.99 3.71 -4.12
C ASN A 35 -6.74 2.83 -3.94
N CYS A 36 -5.63 3.20 -4.59
CA CYS A 36 -4.38 2.45 -4.51
C CYS A 36 -3.91 2.19 -3.08
N ALA A 37 -4.03 3.17 -2.16
CA ALA A 37 -3.62 3.01 -0.77
C ALA A 37 -4.55 2.08 0.03
N LEU A 38 -5.86 2.12 -0.20
CA LEU A 38 -6.83 1.16 0.34
C LEU A 38 -6.45 -0.25 -0.10
N PHE A 39 -6.27 -0.45 -1.41
CA PHE A 39 -5.94 -1.74 -1.99
C PHE A 39 -4.62 -2.30 -1.44
N ALA A 40 -3.58 -1.47 -1.40
CA ALA A 40 -2.29 -1.87 -0.86
C ALA A 40 -2.36 -2.25 0.63
N TYR A 41 -3.21 -1.59 1.42
CA TYR A 41 -3.41 -1.98 2.82
C TYR A 41 -4.04 -3.37 2.94
N GLU A 42 -5.02 -3.69 2.08
CA GLU A 42 -5.60 -5.03 2.01
C GLU A 42 -4.55 -6.08 1.58
N MET A 43 -3.69 -5.75 0.61
CA MET A 43 -2.58 -6.62 0.20
C MET A 43 -1.59 -6.85 1.35
N MET A 44 -1.20 -5.81 2.09
CA MET A 44 -0.33 -5.94 3.27
C MET A 44 -0.99 -6.82 4.33
N SER A 45 -2.28 -6.64 4.58
CA SER A 45 -3.01 -7.45 5.56
C SER A 45 -3.06 -8.93 5.18
N LYS A 46 -3.18 -9.23 3.89
CA LYS A 46 -3.30 -10.59 3.37
C LYS A 46 -1.97 -11.32 3.20
N PHE A 47 -0.94 -10.63 2.73
CA PHE A 47 0.31 -11.27 2.27
C PHE A 47 1.51 -11.04 3.18
N TRP A 48 1.54 -9.97 3.97
CA TRP A 48 2.63 -9.77 4.93
C TRP A 48 2.35 -10.52 6.24
N PRO A 49 3.40 -10.93 6.97
CA PRO A 49 3.24 -11.64 8.24
C PRO A 49 2.62 -10.75 9.32
N THR A 50 2.55 -9.43 9.12
CA THR A 50 1.81 -8.52 10.00
C THR A 50 1.39 -7.28 9.23
N THR A 51 0.21 -6.76 9.56
CA THR A 51 -0.27 -5.46 9.04
C THR A 51 0.34 -4.33 9.86
N PHE A 52 1.08 -3.42 9.24
CA PHE A 52 1.65 -2.27 9.93
C PHE A 52 0.64 -1.13 10.06
N THR A 53 0.88 -0.22 11.01
CA THR A 53 -0.03 0.91 11.23
C THR A 53 0.26 1.98 10.18
N VAL A 54 -0.72 2.22 9.31
CA VAL A 54 -0.72 3.33 8.35
C VAL A 54 -1.63 4.43 8.88
N TYR A 55 -1.15 5.67 8.90
CA TYR A 55 -1.95 6.79 9.42
C TYR A 55 -2.94 7.28 8.38
N ARG A 56 -4.15 7.65 8.81
CA ARG A 56 -5.26 8.05 7.92
C ARG A 56 -4.96 9.21 6.97
N HIS A 57 -4.03 10.09 7.33
CA HIS A 57 -3.64 11.23 6.51
C HIS A 57 -2.52 10.91 5.51
N TYR A 58 -1.99 9.68 5.51
CA TYR A 58 -0.95 9.28 4.55
C TYR A 58 -1.59 8.99 3.20
N ASN A 59 -1.04 9.55 2.14
CA ASN A 59 -1.36 9.16 0.77
C ASN A 59 -0.44 8.02 0.31
N ALA A 60 -0.61 7.53 -0.92
CA ALA A 60 0.21 6.44 -1.45
C ALA A 60 1.72 6.76 -1.39
N GLY A 61 2.11 7.97 -1.78
CA GLY A 61 3.49 8.43 -1.72
C GLY A 61 4.05 8.55 -0.29
N ASP A 62 3.19 8.71 0.72
CA ASP A 62 3.61 8.82 2.12
C ASP A 62 3.97 7.47 2.75
N TRP A 63 3.69 6.34 2.09
CA TRP A 63 4.01 5.01 2.62
C TRP A 63 5.51 4.79 2.81
N VAL A 64 6.36 5.55 2.12
CA VAL A 64 7.82 5.56 2.35
C VAL A 64 8.19 5.96 3.80
N LYS A 65 7.31 6.71 4.48
CA LYS A 65 7.49 7.10 5.90
C LYS A 65 7.29 5.94 6.87
N LEU A 66 6.80 4.79 6.39
CA LEU A 66 6.65 3.58 7.18
C LEU A 66 7.99 2.85 7.37
N ILE A 67 9.03 3.17 6.58
CA ILE A 67 10.37 2.59 6.72
C ILE A 67 10.88 2.77 8.15
N GLY A 68 11.37 1.67 8.74
CA GLY A 68 11.83 1.60 10.13
C GLY A 68 10.74 1.33 11.15
N GLN A 69 9.47 1.30 10.75
CA GLN A 69 8.38 0.89 11.64
C GLN A 69 8.55 -0.59 12.01
N LYS A 70 8.42 -0.88 13.32
CA LYS A 70 8.56 -2.22 13.88
C LYS A 70 7.24 -2.71 14.45
N LYS A 71 6.95 -3.99 14.26
CA LYS A 71 5.77 -4.64 14.84
C LYS A 71 6.10 -6.05 15.31
N LYS A 72 5.71 -6.37 16.54
CA LYS A 72 5.89 -7.70 17.13
C LYS A 72 4.64 -8.55 16.90
N ARG A 73 4.80 -9.75 16.36
CA ARG A 73 3.77 -10.78 16.23
C ARG A 73 4.35 -12.12 16.63
N GLU A 74 3.67 -12.85 17.52
CA GLU A 74 4.05 -14.21 17.92
C GLU A 74 5.52 -14.32 18.39
N GLY A 75 6.00 -13.30 19.12
CA GLY A 75 7.38 -13.26 19.61
C GLY A 75 8.42 -12.77 18.61
N VAL A 76 8.08 -12.62 17.34
CA VAL A 76 8.98 -12.16 16.27
C VAL A 76 8.78 -10.67 16.00
N ILE A 77 9.87 -9.93 15.80
CA ILE A 77 9.84 -8.52 15.37
C ILE A 77 9.99 -8.46 13.84
N PHE A 78 9.07 -7.77 13.20
CA PHE A 78 9.15 -7.43 11.79
C PHE A 78 9.39 -5.92 11.65
N GLU A 79 10.23 -5.54 10.70
CA GLU A 79 10.57 -4.15 10.38
C GLU A 79 10.31 -3.88 8.90
N ILE A 80 9.66 -2.77 8.58
CA ILE A 80 9.55 -2.27 7.20
C ILE A 80 10.89 -1.68 6.77
N CYS A 81 11.37 -2.05 5.60
CA CYS A 81 12.58 -1.48 5.01
C CYS A 81 12.42 -1.24 3.51
N SER A 82 13.27 -0.37 2.95
CA SER A 82 13.44 -0.32 1.50
C SER A 82 14.32 -1.47 1.02
N THR A 83 14.14 -1.88 -0.23
CA THR A 83 14.97 -2.90 -0.90
C THR A 83 15.39 -2.43 -2.29
N ASP A 84 16.58 -2.82 -2.71
CA ASP A 84 17.09 -2.70 -4.09
C ASP A 84 16.81 -3.97 -4.92
N ARG A 85 16.33 -5.02 -4.26
CA ARG A 85 15.99 -6.32 -4.85
C ARG A 85 14.55 -6.67 -4.48
N PRO A 86 13.57 -5.99 -5.10
CA PRO A 86 12.17 -6.29 -4.87
C PRO A 86 11.82 -7.72 -5.32
N MET A 87 10.84 -8.32 -4.64
CA MET A 87 10.31 -9.64 -4.96
C MET A 87 8.77 -9.65 -4.90
N ALA A 88 8.17 -10.76 -5.31
CA ALA A 88 6.75 -11.00 -5.12
C ALA A 88 6.37 -10.82 -3.64
N GLY A 89 5.32 -10.05 -3.37
CA GLY A 89 4.91 -9.67 -2.02
C GLY A 89 5.37 -8.27 -1.60
N ASP A 90 6.27 -7.63 -2.32
CA ASP A 90 6.72 -6.26 -2.02
C ASP A 90 5.79 -5.20 -2.62
N PHE A 91 5.99 -3.94 -2.25
CA PHE A 91 5.27 -2.81 -2.83
C PHE A 91 6.20 -1.92 -3.64
N ILE A 92 5.71 -1.41 -4.77
CA ILE A 92 6.31 -0.29 -5.50
C ILE A 92 5.62 0.98 -5.05
N ILE A 93 6.39 1.98 -4.59
CA ILE A 93 5.89 3.30 -4.23
C ILE A 93 6.43 4.32 -5.23
N TRP A 94 5.51 4.99 -5.93
CA TRP A 94 5.81 6.23 -6.64
C TRP A 94 5.61 7.38 -5.64
N PRO A 95 6.67 8.11 -5.26
CA PRO A 95 6.55 9.24 -4.35
C PRO A 95 5.68 10.35 -4.93
N SER A 96 5.21 11.25 -4.06
CA SER A 96 4.51 12.46 -4.47
C SER A 96 5.37 13.31 -5.41
N SER A 97 4.79 13.75 -6.52
CA SER A 97 5.41 14.64 -7.50
C SER A 97 4.46 15.79 -7.88
N LEU A 98 4.94 16.75 -8.67
CA LEU A 98 4.10 17.84 -9.17
C LEU A 98 2.93 17.34 -10.03
N THR A 99 3.12 16.25 -10.77
CA THR A 99 2.11 15.64 -11.65
C THR A 99 1.28 14.58 -10.96
N ASN A 100 1.77 13.99 -9.87
CA ASN A 100 1.05 13.04 -9.03
C ASN A 100 1.25 13.37 -7.54
N PRO A 101 0.52 14.35 -6.97
CA PRO A 101 0.78 14.86 -5.62
C PRO A 101 0.48 13.85 -4.52
N LEU A 102 -0.37 12.85 -4.77
CA LEU A 102 -0.71 11.80 -3.80
C LEU A 102 0.23 10.59 -3.89
N GLY A 103 1.09 10.54 -4.91
CA GLY A 103 1.88 9.36 -5.25
C GLY A 103 1.03 8.21 -5.75
N HIS A 104 1.65 7.04 -5.91
CA HIS A 104 0.97 5.81 -6.29
C HIS A 104 1.62 4.61 -5.62
N ILE A 105 0.86 3.52 -5.47
CA ILE A 105 1.33 2.29 -4.86
C ILE A 105 0.76 1.08 -5.59
N ALA A 106 1.63 0.11 -5.88
CA ALA A 106 1.27 -1.17 -6.49
C ALA A 106 1.88 -2.33 -5.70
N PHE A 107 1.22 -3.48 -5.69
CA PHE A 107 1.67 -4.70 -5.03
C PHE A 107 2.30 -5.65 -6.04
N ILE A 108 3.55 -6.06 -5.82
CA ILE A 108 4.30 -6.91 -6.74
C ILE A 108 3.84 -8.35 -6.59
N THR A 109 3.48 -8.97 -7.70
CA THR A 109 3.12 -10.39 -7.78
C THR A 109 4.23 -11.25 -8.38
N ASN A 110 5.06 -10.67 -9.24
CA ASN A 110 6.18 -11.36 -9.86
C ASN A 110 7.24 -10.35 -10.35
N VAL A 111 8.50 -10.80 -10.42
CA VAL A 111 9.63 -10.02 -10.95
C VAL A 111 10.36 -10.86 -11.98
N THR A 112 10.40 -10.37 -13.22
CA THR A 112 11.02 -11.08 -14.35
C THR A 112 12.17 -10.27 -14.91
N GLN A 113 13.27 -10.93 -15.27
CA GLN A 113 14.39 -10.28 -15.96
C GLN A 113 14.49 -10.82 -17.39
N SER A 114 14.58 -9.91 -18.36
CA SER A 114 14.80 -10.24 -19.77
C SER A 114 16.10 -9.61 -20.23
N CYS A 115 17.02 -10.43 -20.72
CA CYS A 115 18.32 -9.95 -21.20
C CYS A 115 18.45 -10.14 -22.71
N TYR A 116 19.00 -9.14 -23.39
CA TYR A 116 19.19 -9.12 -24.84
C TYR A 116 20.47 -8.36 -25.20
N VAL A 117 20.91 -8.55 -26.44
CA VAL A 117 22.00 -7.74 -27.02
C VAL A 117 21.36 -6.60 -27.80
N ASP A 118 21.59 -5.37 -27.35
CA ASP A 118 21.26 -4.17 -28.09
C ASP A 118 22.24 -4.04 -29.26
N LEU A 119 21.77 -4.32 -30.47
CA LEU A 119 22.60 -4.31 -31.67
C LEU A 119 23.01 -2.90 -32.10
N GLU A 120 22.24 -1.87 -31.74
CA GLU A 120 22.55 -0.48 -32.07
C GLU A 120 23.70 0.04 -31.21
N LEU A 121 23.68 -0.31 -29.92
CA LEU A 121 24.72 0.11 -28.97
C LEU A 121 25.85 -0.93 -28.82
N SER A 122 25.71 -2.10 -29.44
CA SER A 122 26.62 -3.24 -29.27
C SER A 122 26.85 -3.60 -27.79
N GLN A 123 25.78 -3.55 -26.99
CA GLN A 123 25.83 -3.75 -25.54
C GLN A 123 24.87 -4.85 -25.09
N PHE A 124 25.29 -5.65 -24.12
CA PHE A 124 24.39 -6.56 -23.42
C PHE A 124 23.55 -5.76 -22.41
N LYS A 125 22.23 -5.88 -22.50
CA LYS A 125 21.27 -5.22 -21.62
C LYS A 125 20.38 -6.24 -20.93
N CYS A 126 19.94 -5.91 -19.73
CA CYS A 126 18.91 -6.65 -19.01
C CYS A 126 17.87 -5.68 -18.49
N ASP A 127 16.62 -5.88 -18.88
CA ASP A 127 15.47 -5.15 -18.37
C ASP A 127 14.75 -5.99 -17.33
N THR A 128 14.35 -5.33 -16.25
CA THR A 128 13.53 -5.94 -15.19
C THR A 128 12.10 -5.48 -15.37
N PHE A 129 11.17 -6.43 -15.26
CA PHE A 129 9.73 -6.21 -15.33
C PHE A 129 9.08 -6.63 -14.01
N TYR A 130 8.16 -5.81 -13.53
CA TYR A 130 7.41 -6.03 -12.30
C TYR A 130 5.94 -6.24 -12.64
N ASP A 131 5.45 -7.47 -12.48
CA ASP A 131 4.02 -7.75 -12.60
C ASP A 131 3.35 -7.36 -11.29
N VAL A 132 2.32 -6.52 -11.37
CA VAL A 132 1.69 -5.91 -10.20
C VAL A 132 0.17 -6.02 -10.19
N LEU A 133 -0.38 -5.98 -8.99
CA LEU A 133 -1.77 -5.61 -8.76
C LEU A 133 -1.84 -4.16 -8.30
N GLU A 134 -2.69 -3.39 -8.94
CA GLU A 134 -2.88 -1.99 -8.59
C GLU A 134 -4.33 -1.53 -8.74
N SER A 135 -4.66 -0.47 -8.02
CA SER A 135 -5.94 0.23 -8.08
C SER A 135 -5.67 1.72 -8.36
N SER A 136 -6.70 2.50 -8.66
CA SER A 136 -6.58 3.96 -8.83
C SER A 136 -7.72 4.68 -8.12
N ASN A 137 -7.55 5.98 -7.90
CA ASN A 137 -8.69 6.82 -7.54
C ASN A 137 -9.69 6.82 -8.69
N HIS A 138 -10.94 6.44 -8.44
CA HIS A 138 -11.98 6.31 -9.47
C HIS A 138 -11.63 5.29 -10.57
N ALA A 139 -11.19 4.11 -10.15
CA ALA A 139 -10.90 2.98 -11.03
C ALA A 139 -12.13 2.59 -11.88
N GLU A 140 -12.13 2.95 -13.16
CA GLU A 140 -13.20 2.61 -14.10
C GLU A 140 -13.15 1.14 -14.52
N ASP A 141 -14.33 0.53 -14.65
CA ASP A 141 -14.54 -0.90 -14.92
C ASP A 141 -13.72 -1.44 -16.10
N TYR A 142 -13.56 -0.65 -17.17
CA TYR A 142 -12.87 -1.10 -18.38
C TYR A 142 -11.36 -1.32 -18.15
N PHE A 143 -10.74 -0.48 -17.33
CA PHE A 143 -9.30 -0.57 -17.04
C PHE A 143 -9.01 -1.35 -15.75
N PHE A 144 -9.98 -1.44 -14.84
CA PHE A 144 -9.90 -2.11 -13.54
C PHE A 144 -11.04 -3.13 -13.38
N ALA A 145 -10.96 -4.18 -14.19
CA ALA A 145 -12.03 -5.18 -14.33
C ALA A 145 -12.22 -6.05 -13.07
N ASN A 146 -11.22 -6.16 -12.21
CA ASN A 146 -11.28 -7.01 -11.02
C ASN A 146 -11.73 -6.22 -9.79
N THR A 147 -12.26 -6.89 -8.77
CA THR A 147 -12.69 -6.24 -7.52
C THR A 147 -12.29 -7.07 -6.31
N LEU A 148 -11.74 -6.40 -5.29
CA LEU A 148 -11.41 -6.99 -3.99
C LEU A 148 -11.94 -6.08 -2.88
N ASN A 149 -12.81 -6.60 -2.00
CA ASN A 149 -13.41 -5.84 -0.90
C ASN A 149 -14.03 -4.50 -1.35
N GLY A 150 -14.63 -4.47 -2.55
CA GLY A 150 -15.22 -3.26 -3.15
C GLY A 150 -14.21 -2.32 -3.82
N CYS A 151 -12.91 -2.59 -3.72
CA CYS A 151 -11.86 -1.86 -4.42
C CYS A 151 -11.62 -2.47 -5.80
N ARG A 152 -11.79 -1.68 -6.86
CA ARG A 152 -11.45 -2.13 -8.22
C ARG A 152 -9.94 -2.15 -8.44
N TYR A 153 -9.44 -3.17 -9.11
CA TYR A 153 -8.02 -3.33 -9.39
C TYR A 153 -7.78 -3.94 -10.77
N ARG A 154 -6.53 -3.85 -11.24
CA ARG A 154 -6.06 -4.50 -12.46
C ARG A 154 -4.75 -5.22 -12.23
N GLU A 155 -4.48 -6.15 -13.12
CA GLU A 155 -3.14 -6.70 -13.34
C GLU A 155 -2.44 -5.82 -14.38
N TYR A 156 -1.20 -5.45 -14.10
CA TYR A 156 -0.39 -4.65 -15.00
C TYR A 156 1.08 -5.03 -14.85
N TRP A 157 1.93 -4.53 -15.72
CA TRP A 157 3.37 -4.70 -15.59
C TRP A 157 4.08 -3.37 -15.80
N TYR A 158 5.17 -3.16 -15.06
CA TYR A 158 6.04 -2.00 -15.21
C TYR A 158 7.45 -2.46 -15.56
N SER A 159 8.09 -1.75 -16.49
CA SER A 159 9.54 -1.90 -16.73
C SER A 159 10.37 -1.17 -15.68
N ASN A 160 11.67 -1.49 -15.58
CA ASN A 160 12.57 -0.78 -14.67
C ASN A 160 12.59 0.73 -14.90
N THR A 161 12.39 1.15 -16.16
CA THR A 161 12.51 2.54 -16.58
C THR A 161 11.28 3.34 -16.15
N GLU A 162 10.10 2.71 -16.19
CA GLU A 162 8.86 3.30 -15.66
C GLU A 162 8.85 3.35 -14.13
N THR A 163 9.67 2.53 -13.48
CA THR A 163 9.87 2.54 -12.03
C THR A 163 11.08 3.37 -11.59
N ASP A 164 11.70 4.13 -12.48
CA ASP A 164 12.82 4.98 -12.09
C ASP A 164 12.38 6.01 -11.02
N GLY A 165 13.20 6.18 -9.99
CA GLY A 165 12.87 6.99 -8.81
C GLY A 165 11.80 6.41 -7.87
N CYS A 166 11.30 5.19 -8.12
CA CYS A 166 10.41 4.50 -7.19
C CYS A 166 11.16 3.98 -5.97
N ILE A 167 10.41 3.77 -4.88
CA ILE A 167 10.90 3.13 -3.67
C ILE A 167 10.18 1.81 -3.51
N PHE A 168 10.94 0.72 -3.41
CA PHE A 168 10.39 -0.60 -3.13
C PHE A 168 10.33 -0.83 -1.62
N LEU A 169 9.16 -1.16 -1.08
CA LEU A 169 8.98 -1.49 0.33
C LEU A 169 8.84 -3.00 0.52
N THR A 170 9.59 -3.51 1.48
CA THR A 170 9.53 -4.90 1.94
C THR A 170 9.48 -4.94 3.47
N TYR A 171 9.38 -6.13 4.03
CA TYR A 171 9.58 -6.37 5.46
C TYR A 171 10.75 -7.33 5.67
N LYS A 172 11.41 -7.19 6.82
CA LYS A 172 12.41 -8.16 7.29
C LYS A 172 12.12 -8.58 8.72
N LYS A 173 12.52 -9.80 9.05
CA LYS A 173 12.57 -10.29 10.44
C LYS A 173 13.82 -9.73 11.12
N VAL A 174 13.66 -9.20 12.32
CA VAL A 174 14.73 -8.64 13.17
C VAL A 174 14.95 -9.51 14.40
#